data_AF-A0A814NRI2-F1
#
_entry.id   AF-A0A814NRI2-F1
#
_cell.length_a   1.000
_cell.length_b   1.000
_cell.length_c   1.000
_cell.angle_alpha   90.00
_cell.angle_beta   90.00
_cell.angle_gamma   90.00
#
_symmetry.space_group_name_H-M   'P 1'
#
loop_
_entity.id
_entity.type
_entity.pdbx_description
1 polymer ?
#
loop_
_entity_poly.entity_id
_entity_poly.type
_entity_poly.pdbx_seq_one_letter_code
_entity_poly.pdbx_strand_id
1 'polypeptide(L)'
;MQKIDEWKEDSIKKIKQIAENCRQILTEYKNKYFEIEKKLFELTEQLKQSNEETEFNENDLHRFKTKLTELLEEFGPPPNIRIQQDSKSFINEISIVISSGILEENKLNRIDPSQFEIK
;
A
#
# COMPACT_ATOMS: atom_id res chain seq x y z
N MET A 1 34.26 30.81 15.74
CA MET A 1 33.87 29.45 16.16
C MET A 1 32.36 29.30 16.22
N GLN A 2 31.63 30.15 16.96
CA GLN A 2 30.15 30.06 17.08
C GLN A 2 29.38 29.84 15.77
N LYS A 3 29.67 30.60 14.70
CA LYS A 3 29.01 30.40 13.39
C LYS A 3 29.24 29.03 12.75
N ILE A 4 30.41 28.44 12.99
CA ILE A 4 30.76 27.09 12.47
C ILE A 4 29.95 26.04 13.25
N ASP A 5 29.82 26.24 14.56
CA ASP A 5 29.02 25.37 15.42
C ASP A 5 27.52 25.46 15.06
N GLU A 6 27.02 26.67 14.78
CA GLU A 6 25.65 26.91 14.28
C GLU A 6 25.41 26.18 12.95
N TRP A 7 26.31 26.33 11.97
CA TRP A 7 26.18 25.65 10.67
C TRP A 7 26.21 24.12 10.79
N LYS A 8 27.02 23.59 11.72
CA LYS A 8 27.07 22.16 12.00
C LYS A 8 25.73 21.69 12.59
N GLU A 9 25.22 22.36 13.62
CA GLU A 9 23.97 21.96 14.26
C GLU A 9 22.78 22.07 13.31
N ASP A 10 22.70 23.13 12.50
CA ASP A 10 21.68 23.29 11.47
C ASP A 10 21.73 22.17 10.43
N SER A 11 22.94 21.77 10.02
CA SER A 11 23.11 20.67 9.06
C SER A 11 22.65 19.33 9.64
N ILE A 12 23.02 19.04 10.89
CA ILE A 12 22.57 17.83 11.60
C ILE A 12 21.05 17.81 11.73
N LYS A 13 20.45 18.95 12.09
CA LYS A 13 19.00 19.07 12.26
C LYS A 13 18.26 18.80 10.94
N LYS A 14 18.74 19.39 9.83
CA LYS A 14 18.17 19.16 8.49
C LYS A 14 18.24 17.68 8.09
N ILE A 15 19.39 17.04 8.29
CA ILE A 15 19.57 15.61 7.97
C ILE A 15 18.59 14.75 8.77
N LYS A 16 18.46 15.00 10.09
CA LYS A 16 17.52 14.27 10.95
C LYS A 16 16.08 14.45 10.49
N GLN A 17 15.69 15.67 10.14
CA GLN A 17 14.34 15.97 9.67
C GLN A 17 14.03 15.26 8.36
N ILE A 18 14.94 15.27 7.39
CA ILE A 18 14.77 14.57 6.11
C ILE A 18 14.62 13.05 6.34
N ALA A 19 15.48 12.47 7.18
CA ALA A 19 15.42 11.05 7.49
C ALA A 19 14.09 10.66 8.18
N GLU A 20 13.59 11.52 9.05
CA GLU A 20 12.32 11.28 9.74
C GLU A 20 11.11 11.40 8.80
N ASN A 21 11.09 12.41 7.95
CA ASN A 21 10.06 12.55 6.91
C ASN A 21 10.03 11.32 6.00
N CYS A 22 11.20 10.81 5.61
CA CYS A 22 11.28 9.58 4.82
C CYS A 22 10.67 8.38 5.58
N ARG A 23 11.02 8.19 6.86
CA ARG A 23 10.46 7.11 7.67
C ARG A 23 8.95 7.22 7.83
N GLN A 24 8.42 8.42 8.02
CA GLN A 24 6.98 8.67 8.14
C GLN A 24 6.25 8.26 6.87
N ILE A 25 6.72 8.71 5.70
CA ILE A 25 6.14 8.33 4.40
C ILE A 25 6.11 6.81 4.25
N LEU A 26 7.21 6.10 4.52
CA LEU A 26 7.24 4.63 4.43
C LEU A 26 6.24 3.97 5.38
N THR A 27 6.12 4.51 6.60
CA THR A 27 5.21 4.00 7.62
C THR A 27 3.75 4.18 7.21
N GLU A 28 3.40 5.34 6.64
CA GLU A 28 2.05 5.60 6.12
C GLU A 28 1.66 4.63 5.01
N TYR A 29 2.56 4.39 4.06
CA TYR A 29 2.32 3.39 3.00
C TYR A 29 2.15 1.99 3.57
N LYS A 30 3.03 1.58 4.49
CA LYS A 30 2.92 0.28 5.16
C LYS A 30 1.58 0.14 5.89
N ASN A 31 1.16 1.17 6.63
CA ASN A 31 -0.07 1.15 7.40
C ASN A 31 -1.30 1.06 6.48
N LYS A 32 -1.30 1.76 5.34
CA LYS A 32 -2.37 1.63 4.35
C LYS A 32 -2.58 0.18 3.90
N TYR A 33 -1.50 -0.52 3.55
CA TYR A 33 -1.58 -1.91 3.12
C TYR A 33 -1.98 -2.86 4.26
N PHE A 34 -1.51 -2.58 5.48
CA PHE A 34 -1.87 -3.36 6.66
C PHE A 34 -3.37 -3.27 7.00
N GLU A 35 -3.98 -2.08 6.87
CA GLU A 35 -5.42 -1.93 7.09
C GLU A 35 -6.25 -2.71 6.06
N ILE A 36 -5.81 -2.75 4.81
CA ILE A 36 -6.50 -3.54 3.76
C ILE A 36 -6.36 -5.04 4.04
N GLU A 37 -5.18 -5.50 4.45
CA GLU A 37 -4.97 -6.89 4.88
C GLU A 37 -5.90 -7.28 6.03
N LYS A 38 -6.05 -6.39 7.02
CA LYS A 38 -6.99 -6.60 8.14
C LYS A 38 -8.44 -6.70 7.67
N LYS A 39 -8.89 -5.79 6.79
CA LYS A 39 -10.25 -5.84 6.21
C LYS A 39 -10.49 -7.12 5.41
N LEU A 40 -9.50 -7.61 4.65
CA LEU A 40 -9.57 -8.88 3.92
C LEU A 40 -9.68 -10.07 4.86
N PHE A 41 -8.90 -10.06 5.96
CA PHE A 41 -8.99 -11.09 6.98
C PHE A 41 -10.39 -11.12 7.63
N GLU A 42 -10.92 -9.95 8.02
CA GLU A 42 -12.27 -9.85 8.57
C GLU A 42 -13.35 -10.33 7.59
N LEU A 43 -13.22 -10.00 6.30
CA LEU A 43 -14.13 -10.48 5.26
C LEU A 43 -14.07 -12.00 5.11
N THR A 44 -12.88 -12.58 5.22
CA THR A 44 -12.64 -14.03 5.16
C THR A 44 -13.30 -14.75 6.34
N GLU A 45 -13.17 -14.21 7.55
CA GLU A 45 -13.81 -14.78 8.74
C GLU A 45 -15.34 -14.68 8.67
N GLN A 46 -15.88 -13.55 8.20
CA GLN A 46 -17.33 -13.40 7.94
C GLN A 46 -17.83 -14.44 6.93
N LEU A 47 -17.07 -14.69 5.85
CA LEU A 47 -17.46 -15.66 4.84
C LEU A 47 -17.49 -17.08 5.41
N LYS A 48 -16.46 -17.48 6.19
CA LYS A 48 -16.43 -18.79 6.85
C LYS A 48 -17.63 -18.99 7.77
N GLN A 49 -17.94 -18.00 8.61
CA GLN A 49 -19.10 -18.05 9.50
C GLN A 49 -20.40 -18.19 8.71
N SER A 50 -20.56 -17.41 7.63
CA SER A 50 -21.78 -17.47 6.82
C SER A 50 -21.97 -18.79 6.09
N ASN A 51 -20.90 -19.50 5.74
CA ASN A 51 -20.97 -20.84 5.15
C ASN A 51 -21.35 -21.94 6.17
N GLU A 52 -21.15 -21.68 7.46
CA GLU A 52 -21.58 -22.58 8.55
C GLU A 52 -23.07 -22.36 8.91
N GLU A 53 -23.64 -21.22 8.51
CA GLU A 53 -25.05 -20.91 8.67
C GLU A 53 -25.89 -21.55 7.54
N THR A 54 -26.95 -22.26 7.92
CA THR A 54 -27.89 -22.91 6.98
C THR A 54 -28.69 -21.95 6.08
N GLU A 55 -28.54 -20.63 6.26
CA GLU A 55 -29.30 -19.58 5.57
C GLU A 55 -28.49 -18.80 4.52
N PHE A 56 -27.26 -19.21 4.23
CA PHE A 56 -26.45 -18.59 3.18
C PHE A 56 -27.23 -18.54 1.86
N ASN A 57 -27.37 -17.33 1.31
CA ASN A 57 -28.15 -17.10 0.11
C ASN A 57 -27.46 -16.14 -0.86
N GLU A 58 -28.11 -15.86 -1.98
CA GLU A 58 -27.58 -15.03 -3.04
C GLU A 58 -27.29 -13.57 -2.61
N ASN A 59 -28.04 -13.04 -1.63
CA ASN A 59 -27.78 -11.70 -1.09
C ASN A 59 -26.47 -11.65 -0.31
N ASP A 60 -26.14 -12.71 0.44
CA ASP A 60 -24.86 -12.83 1.14
C ASP A 60 -23.71 -12.90 0.14
N LEU A 61 -23.84 -13.72 -0.90
CA LEU A 61 -22.87 -13.82 -1.98
C LEU A 61 -22.64 -12.47 -2.67
N HIS A 62 -23.73 -11.75 -2.99
CA HIS A 62 -23.64 -10.42 -3.59
C HIS A 62 -22.92 -9.44 -2.66
N ARG A 63 -23.26 -9.42 -1.35
CA ARG A 63 -22.61 -8.57 -0.36
C ARG A 63 -21.10 -8.83 -0.28
N PHE A 64 -20.69 -10.10 -0.21
CA PHE A 64 -19.27 -10.47 -0.17
C PHE A 64 -18.53 -10.06 -1.44
N LYS A 65 -19.16 -10.26 -2.61
CA LYS A 65 -18.61 -9.85 -3.90
C LYS A 65 -18.42 -8.33 -3.98
N THR A 66 -19.41 -7.54 -3.53
CA THR A 66 -19.30 -6.07 -3.48
C THR A 66 -18.14 -5.64 -2.60
N LYS A 67 -18.10 -6.12 -1.34
CA LYS A 67 -17.02 -5.77 -0.40
C LYS A 67 -15.64 -6.18 -0.92
N LEU A 68 -15.51 -7.35 -1.54
CA LEU A 68 -14.25 -7.80 -2.12
C LEU A 68 -13.82 -6.90 -3.28
N THR A 69 -14.77 -6.46 -4.11
CA THR A 69 -14.50 -5.54 -5.22
C THR A 69 -14.01 -4.18 -4.71
N GLU A 70 -14.67 -3.63 -3.69
CA GLU A 70 -14.25 -2.38 -3.04
C GLU A 70 -12.83 -2.50 -2.44
N LEU A 71 -12.51 -3.62 -1.80
CA LEU A 71 -11.16 -3.86 -1.26
C LEU A 71 -10.10 -4.00 -2.35
N LEU A 72 -10.43 -4.62 -3.49
CA LEU A 72 -9.52 -4.71 -4.64
C LEU A 72 -9.25 -3.33 -5.25
N GLU A 73 -10.27 -2.49 -5.35
CA GLU A 73 -10.13 -1.10 -5.81
C GLU A 73 -9.30 -0.26 -4.82
N GLU A 74 -9.51 -0.43 -3.50
CA GLU A 74 -8.74 0.26 -2.46
C GLU A 74 -7.27 -0.18 -2.42
N PHE A 75 -7.01 -1.47 -2.67
CA PHE A 75 -5.67 -2.05 -2.73
C PHE A 75 -4.88 -1.48 -3.91
N GLY A 76 -5.50 -1.46 -5.09
CA GLY A 76 -4.89 -0.99 -6.33
C GLY A 76 -3.55 -1.67 -6.65
N PRO A 77 -2.81 -1.21 -7.68
CA PRO A 77 -1.45 -1.66 -7.89
C PRO A 77 -0.53 -1.11 -6.80
N PRO A 78 0.35 -1.94 -6.20
CA PRO A 78 1.31 -1.46 -5.23
C PRO A 78 2.25 -0.43 -5.89
N PRO A 79 2.49 0.72 -5.26
CA PRO A 79 3.43 1.69 -5.79
C PRO A 79 4.84 1.11 -5.70
N ASN A 80 5.65 1.45 -6.69
CA ASN A 80 7.08 1.17 -6.63
C ASN A 80 7.74 2.26 -5.79
N ILE A 81 8.16 1.88 -4.58
CA ILE A 81 8.80 2.74 -3.60
C ILE A 81 10.30 2.52 -3.68
N ARG A 82 11.05 3.58 -3.96
CA ARG A 82 12.52 3.56 -3.98
C ARG A 82 13.06 4.61 -3.04
N ILE A 83 14.05 4.20 -2.25
CA ILE A 83 14.87 5.13 -1.45
C ILE A 83 16.05 5.52 -2.35
N GLN A 84 16.20 6.81 -2.59
CA GLN A 84 17.27 7.36 -3.41
C GLN A 84 18.19 8.24 -2.57
N GLN A 85 19.44 8.29 -2.99
CA GLN A 85 20.42 9.23 -2.49
C GLN A 85 21.00 10.02 -3.67
N ASP A 86 20.81 11.34 -3.66
CA ASP A 86 21.36 12.23 -4.67
C ASP A 86 22.62 12.94 -4.16
N SER A 87 23.73 12.74 -4.86
CA SER A 87 25.06 13.26 -4.49
C SER A 87 25.37 14.64 -5.09
N LYS A 88 24.34 15.44 -5.39
CA LYS A 88 24.49 16.75 -6.05
C LYS A 88 24.99 17.87 -5.12
N SER A 89 25.09 17.62 -3.82
CA SER A 89 25.38 18.61 -2.79
C SER A 89 26.48 18.14 -1.84
N PHE A 90 27.01 19.05 -1.02
CA PHE A 90 28.02 18.73 0.02
C PHE A 90 27.54 17.66 1.00
N ILE A 91 26.23 17.62 1.25
CA ILE A 91 25.54 16.54 1.96
C ILE A 91 24.61 15.86 0.95
N ASN A 92 24.73 14.55 0.82
CA ASN A 92 23.84 13.77 -0.03
C ASN A 92 22.39 13.89 0.46
N GLU A 93 21.47 14.17 -0.45
CA GLU A 93 20.05 14.26 -0.15
C GLU A 93 19.41 12.88 -0.23
N ILE A 94 18.70 12.48 0.83
CA ILE A 94 17.93 11.22 0.84
C ILE A 94 16.47 11.58 0.56
N SER A 95 15.86 10.88 -0.36
CA SER A 95 14.46 11.08 -0.74
C SER A 95 13.77 9.75 -1.02
N ILE A 96 12.44 9.80 -1.03
CA ILE A 96 11.60 8.67 -1.42
C ILE A 96 10.93 9.03 -2.73
N VAL A 97 11.13 8.16 -3.72
CA VAL A 97 10.44 8.23 -5.00
C VAL A 97 9.33 7.18 -4.99
N ILE A 98 8.09 7.66 -5.14
CA ILE A 98 6.91 6.82 -5.21
C ILE A 98 6.38 6.95 -6.62
N SER A 99 6.43 5.85 -7.36
CA SER A 99 5.86 5.78 -8.70
C SER A 99 4.64 4.87 -8.65
N SER A 100 3.51 5.35 -9.19
CA SER A 100 2.34 4.50 -9.42
C SER A 100 2.79 3.34 -10.30
N GLY A 101 2.63 2.11 -9.81
CA GLY A 101 3.01 0.90 -10.51
C GLY A 101 2.11 0.66 -11.72
N ILE A 102 2.25 1.48 -12.77
CA ILE A 102 1.93 1.05 -14.12
C ILE A 102 3.20 0.39 -14.64
N LEU A 103 3.49 -0.79 -14.11
CA LEU A 103 4.23 -1.76 -14.91
C LEU A 103 3.25 -2.17 -16.01
N GLU A 104 3.64 -1.93 -17.24
CA GLU A 104 2.82 -2.08 -18.44
C GLU A 104 1.81 -3.23 -18.32
N GLU A 105 0.54 -2.89 -18.54
CA GLU A 105 -0.53 -3.84 -18.82
C GLU A 105 -0.11 -4.74 -19.99
N ASN A 106 0.52 -5.87 -19.70
CA ASN A 106 0.62 -6.96 -20.64
C ASN A 106 0.78 -8.28 -19.87
N LYS A 107 -0.34 -9.02 -19.86
CA LYS A 107 -0.48 -10.45 -19.52
C LYS A 107 -0.71 -10.79 -18.04
N LEU A 108 -1.88 -10.44 -17.51
CA LEU A 108 -2.59 -11.41 -16.67
C LEU A 108 -4.07 -11.41 -17.04
N ASN A 109 -4.50 -12.58 -17.48
CA ASN A 109 -5.77 -12.87 -18.14
C ASN A 109 -6.98 -12.24 -17.44
N ARG A 110 -7.83 -11.59 -18.25
CA ARG A 110 -9.25 -11.47 -17.96
C ARG A 110 -9.78 -12.87 -17.67
N ILE A 111 -10.16 -13.13 -16.42
CA ILE A 111 -10.91 -14.36 -16.09
C ILE A 111 -12.30 -14.15 -16.69
N ASP A 112 -12.57 -14.90 -17.75
CA ASP A 112 -13.86 -14.91 -18.43
C ASP A 112 -14.92 -15.53 -17.48
N PRO A 113 -15.98 -14.78 -17.10
CA PRO A 113 -17.04 -15.28 -16.23
C PRO A 113 -17.77 -16.51 -16.77
N SER A 114 -17.67 -16.79 -18.07
CA SER A 114 -18.28 -17.98 -18.71
C SER A 114 -17.61 -19.31 -18.32
N GLN A 115 -16.48 -19.29 -17.60
CA GLN A 115 -15.83 -20.51 -17.08
C GLN A 115 -16.49 -21.11 -15.84
N PHE A 116 -17.50 -20.45 -15.26
CA PHE A 116 -18.21 -20.91 -14.06
C PHE A 116 -19.63 -21.43 -14.33
N GLU A 117 -20.00 -21.71 -15.60
CA GLU A 117 -21.26 -22.42 -15.88
C GLU A 117 -21.13 -23.90 -15.52
N ILE A 118 -21.75 -24.27 -14.40
CA ILE A 118 -21.91 -25.66 -13.94
C ILE A 118 -22.96 -26.34 -14.85
N LYS A 119 -22.56 -27.41 -15.53
CA LYS A 119 -23.45 -28.31 -16.28
C LYS A 119 -24.26 -29.22 -15.36
#